data_AF-A0A952X5Y9-F1
#
_entry.id   AF-A0A952X5Y9-F1
#
_cell.length_a   1.000
_cell.length_b   1.000
_cell.length_c   1.000
_cell.angle_alpha   90.00
_cell.angle_beta   90.00
_cell.angle_gamma   90.00
#
_symmetry.space_group_name_H-M   'P 1'
#
loop_
_entity.id
_entity.type
_entity.pdbx_description
1 polymer ?
#
loop_
_entity_poly.entity_id
_entity_poly.type
_entity_poly.pdbx_seq_one_letter_code
_entity_poly.pdbx_strand_id
1 'polypeptide(L)'
;MRRPSIAAVLAALLAAAGCSKSDPDAARTAPPAAIPPLTAPLTDDNVEEFLAIIAKLPGETVPEFCPPEPWEADERLSAVELVNLWRREFQHACSPEVQARLWNEDAALRRAFERSRIDPEALAALLVRLSAAATREALDDRIDLPRLREQADRALKAVAAELHALPGTGTGESREEARRNQLILALREAIAFREFVRLLEKTPAESAAVVARHRERLAPHLPTQTMTSVFEQRFDSEATVLQAGHETPVDPAPARARKPSGR
;
A
#
# COMPACT_ATOMS: atom_id res chain seq x y z
N MET A 1 -9.70 51.07 17.87
CA MET A 1 -8.50 50.47 18.49
C MET A 1 -8.71 50.35 19.99
N ARG A 2 -8.83 49.11 20.48
CA ARG A 2 -8.36 48.59 21.79
C ARG A 2 -8.78 47.11 21.81
N ARG A 3 -7.85 46.22 21.48
CA ARG A 3 -8.05 44.77 21.55
C ARG A 3 -8.09 44.38 23.04
N PRO A 4 -9.13 43.69 23.53
CA PRO A 4 -9.05 43.08 24.86
C PRO A 4 -8.00 41.96 24.86
N SER A 5 -7.25 41.92 25.96
CA SER A 5 -6.05 41.11 26.17
C SER A 5 -6.38 39.63 26.38
N ILE A 6 -5.63 38.75 25.71
CA ILE A 6 -5.71 37.26 25.72
C ILE A 6 -5.52 36.68 27.14
N ALA A 7 -5.00 37.47 28.08
CA ALA A 7 -4.79 37.06 29.47
C ALA A 7 -6.08 36.73 30.26
N ALA A 8 -7.25 37.24 29.84
CA ALA A 8 -8.51 37.01 30.56
C ALA A 8 -9.22 35.69 30.20
N VAL A 9 -8.89 35.09 29.05
CA VAL A 9 -9.50 33.82 28.60
C VAL A 9 -8.74 32.60 29.16
N LEU A 10 -7.45 32.74 29.44
CA LEU A 10 -6.62 31.69 30.04
C LEU A 10 -6.89 31.45 31.54
N ALA A 11 -7.45 32.43 32.26
CA ALA A 11 -7.78 32.29 33.69
C ALA A 11 -9.11 31.54 33.93
N ALA A 12 -9.99 31.45 32.92
CA ALA A 12 -11.29 30.77 33.05
C ALA A 12 -11.24 29.26 32.74
N LEU A 13 -10.15 28.77 32.15
CA LEU A 13 -9.95 27.33 31.84
C LEU A 13 -9.16 26.58 32.93
N LEU A 14 -8.60 27.28 33.92
CA LEU A 14 -7.81 26.70 35.02
C LEU A 14 -8.59 26.51 36.33
N ALA A 15 -9.88 26.84 36.37
CA ALA A 15 -10.71 26.77 37.58
C ALA A 15 -11.71 25.59 37.61
N ALA A 16 -11.43 24.51 36.87
CA ALA A 16 -12.15 23.23 36.98
C ALA A 16 -11.22 22.06 37.36
N ALA A 17 -10.11 22.36 38.05
CA ALA A 17 -9.31 21.39 38.77
C ALA A 17 -10.05 20.94 40.04
N GLY A 18 -11.03 20.06 39.86
CA GLY A 18 -11.51 19.18 40.92
C GLY A 18 -10.43 18.15 41.22
N CYS A 19 -9.58 18.43 42.20
CA CYS A 19 -8.62 17.50 42.78
C CYS A 19 -9.37 16.34 43.48
N SER A 20 -9.60 15.22 42.79
CA SER A 20 -9.76 13.94 43.47
C SER A 20 -8.38 13.31 43.63
N LYS A 21 -7.86 13.30 44.85
CA LYS A 21 -6.75 12.42 45.27
C LYS A 21 -7.20 10.97 45.02
N SER A 22 -6.61 10.32 44.02
CA SER A 22 -6.64 8.87 43.87
C SER A 22 -5.24 8.35 44.22
N ASP A 23 -5.22 7.32 45.06
CA ASP A 23 -4.03 6.64 45.57
C ASP A 23 -2.98 6.36 44.49
N PRO A 24 -1.69 6.66 44.74
CA PRO A 24 -0.60 6.15 43.94
C PRO A 24 -0.18 4.80 44.51
N ASP A 25 -1.01 3.76 44.33
CA ASP A 25 -0.51 2.40 44.53
C ASP A 25 -1.17 1.38 43.61
N ALA A 26 -0.31 0.58 42.98
CA ALA A 26 -0.60 -0.66 42.26
C ALA A 26 -1.42 -0.63 40.94
N ALA A 27 -1.28 0.40 40.10
CA ALA A 27 -1.36 0.12 38.65
C ALA A 27 0.01 -0.41 38.21
N ARG A 28 0.24 -1.71 38.39
CA ARG A 28 1.26 -2.41 37.60
C ARG A 28 0.94 -2.09 36.15
N THR A 29 1.68 -1.18 35.54
CA THR A 29 1.75 -1.02 34.10
C THR A 29 2.26 -2.36 33.61
N ALA A 30 1.33 -3.27 33.27
CA ALA A 30 1.69 -4.45 32.53
C ALA A 30 2.48 -3.93 31.32
N PRO A 31 3.65 -4.52 31.01
CA PRO A 31 4.37 -4.13 29.81
C PRO A 31 3.37 -4.17 28.66
N PRO A 32 3.40 -3.18 27.74
CA PRO A 32 2.50 -3.17 26.60
C PRO A 32 2.57 -4.55 25.95
N ALA A 33 1.40 -5.16 25.73
CA ALA A 33 1.33 -6.47 25.13
C ALA A 33 2.13 -6.45 23.83
N ALA A 34 3.05 -7.39 23.67
CA ALA A 34 3.92 -7.41 22.50
C ALA A 34 3.05 -7.52 21.24
N ILE A 35 3.24 -6.59 20.30
CA ILE A 35 2.50 -6.59 19.03
C ILE A 35 2.86 -7.88 18.28
N PRO A 36 1.88 -8.73 17.93
CA PRO A 36 2.15 -9.96 17.21
C PRO A 36 2.83 -9.65 15.86
N PRO A 37 3.79 -10.48 15.42
CA PRO A 37 4.38 -10.30 14.10
C PRO A 37 3.31 -10.40 13.01
N LEU A 38 3.53 -9.76 11.86
CA LEU A 38 2.59 -9.80 10.72
C LEU A 38 2.35 -11.22 10.19
N THR A 39 3.22 -12.17 10.53
CA THR A 39 3.11 -13.60 10.17
C THR A 39 2.40 -14.42 11.24
N ALA A 40 1.94 -13.83 12.35
CA ALA A 40 1.19 -14.54 13.37
C ALA A 40 -0.18 -14.98 12.81
N PRO A 41 -0.62 -16.23 13.05
CA PRO A 41 -1.95 -16.69 12.67
C PRO A 41 -3.05 -15.83 13.31
N LEU A 42 -4.07 -15.47 12.53
CA LEU A 42 -5.27 -14.83 13.08
C LEU A 42 -6.10 -15.85 13.87
N THR A 43 -6.84 -15.36 14.85
CA THR A 43 -7.86 -16.11 15.59
C THR A 43 -9.22 -15.45 15.43
N ASP A 44 -10.31 -16.14 15.81
CA ASP A 44 -11.64 -15.53 15.85
C ASP A 44 -11.68 -14.31 16.80
N ASP A 45 -10.97 -14.37 17.94
CA ASP A 45 -10.86 -13.25 18.87
C ASP A 45 -10.26 -12.00 18.21
N ASN A 46 -9.30 -12.17 17.29
CA ASN A 46 -8.73 -11.03 16.55
C ASN A 46 -9.77 -10.37 15.63
N VAL A 47 -10.69 -11.15 15.06
CA VAL A 47 -11.77 -10.60 14.22
C VAL A 47 -12.79 -9.86 15.08
N GLU A 48 -13.19 -10.44 16.21
CA GLU A 48 -14.11 -9.78 17.14
C GLU A 48 -13.51 -8.49 17.71
N GLU A 49 -12.23 -8.52 18.07
CA GLU A 49 -11.48 -7.35 18.52
C GLU A 49 -11.48 -6.26 17.45
N PHE A 50 -11.16 -6.61 16.20
CA PHE A 50 -11.16 -5.67 15.08
C PHE A 50 -12.53 -5.00 14.87
N LEU A 51 -13.60 -5.78 14.81
CA LEU A 51 -14.96 -5.25 14.63
C LEU A 51 -15.40 -4.39 15.81
N ALA A 52 -15.06 -4.79 17.03
CA ALA A 52 -15.34 -4.01 18.24
C ALA A 52 -14.55 -2.70 18.30
N ILE A 53 -13.34 -2.66 17.72
CA ILE A 53 -12.54 -1.45 17.57
C ILE A 53 -13.20 -0.51 16.55
N ILE A 54 -13.55 -1.01 15.36
CA ILE A 54 -14.16 -0.19 14.28
C ILE A 54 -15.43 0.50 14.77
N ALA A 55 -16.30 -0.22 15.49
CA ALA A 55 -17.55 0.32 16.03
C ALA A 55 -17.34 1.53 16.98
N LYS A 56 -16.11 1.75 17.47
CA LYS A 56 -15.75 2.88 18.34
C LYS A 56 -15.02 4.01 17.61
N LEU A 57 -14.66 3.80 16.33
CA LEU A 57 -13.96 4.79 15.52
C LEU A 57 -14.93 5.80 14.88
N PRO A 58 -14.45 7.01 14.53
CA PRO A 58 -15.28 7.99 13.84
C PRO A 58 -15.86 7.42 12.54
N GLY A 59 -17.18 7.52 12.38
CA GLY A 59 -17.87 7.02 11.19
C GLY A 59 -17.89 5.49 11.05
N GLU A 60 -17.51 4.74 12.09
CA GLU A 60 -17.48 3.26 12.06
C GLU A 60 -16.67 2.71 10.87
N THR A 61 -15.61 3.44 10.52
CA THR A 61 -14.76 3.16 9.37
C THR A 61 -13.35 2.82 9.80
N VAL A 62 -12.71 1.99 8.99
CA VAL A 62 -11.30 1.68 9.14
C VAL A 62 -10.48 2.91 8.76
N PRO A 63 -9.49 3.32 9.58
CA PRO A 63 -8.58 4.40 9.20
C PRO A 63 -7.84 4.04 7.91
N GLU A 64 -7.81 4.96 6.95
CA GLU A 64 -7.11 4.73 5.70
C GLU A 64 -5.60 4.61 5.93
N PHE A 65 -4.95 3.71 5.21
CA PHE A 65 -3.50 3.67 5.18
C PHE A 65 -2.99 4.92 4.46
N CYS A 66 -2.26 5.75 5.18
CA CYS A 66 -1.62 6.91 4.58
C CYS A 66 -0.34 6.44 3.89
N PRO A 67 -0.21 6.59 2.56
CA PRO A 67 1.09 6.42 1.95
C PRO A 67 2.04 7.46 2.57
N PRO A 68 3.33 7.11 2.80
CA PRO A 68 4.30 8.15 3.12
C PRO A 68 4.30 9.20 2.02
N GLU A 69 4.65 10.44 2.36
CA GLU A 69 4.82 11.50 1.36
C GLU A 69 5.65 10.94 0.20
N PRO A 70 5.16 11.06 -1.05
CA PRO A 70 5.86 10.48 -2.18
C PRO A 70 7.23 11.13 -2.23
N TRP A 71 8.29 10.33 -2.09
CA TRP A 71 9.61 10.81 -2.45
C TRP A 71 9.55 11.11 -3.94
N GLU A 72 9.79 12.37 -4.30
CA GLU A 72 10.12 12.71 -5.67
C GLU A 72 11.37 11.91 -6.01
N ALA A 73 11.17 10.81 -6.74
CA ALA A 73 12.27 9.97 -7.17
C ALA A 73 13.16 10.85 -8.04
N ASP A 74 14.36 11.16 -7.56
CA ASP A 74 15.34 11.87 -8.36
C ASP A 74 15.58 11.03 -9.61
N GLU A 75 15.26 11.59 -10.77
CA GLU A 75 15.39 10.92 -12.07
C GLU A 75 16.84 10.49 -12.35
N ARG A 76 17.81 10.98 -11.57
CA ARG A 76 19.22 10.60 -11.62
C ARG A 76 19.53 9.28 -10.94
N LEU A 77 18.62 8.73 -10.14
CA LEU A 77 18.82 7.45 -9.48
C LEU A 77 18.93 6.32 -10.50
N SER A 78 19.87 5.40 -10.24
CA SER A 78 19.98 4.16 -10.97
C SER A 78 18.78 3.24 -10.71
N ALA A 79 18.52 2.28 -11.61
CA ALA A 79 17.46 1.30 -11.42
C ALA A 79 17.60 0.52 -10.10
N VAL A 80 18.82 0.24 -9.64
CA VAL A 80 19.07 -0.46 -8.37
C VAL A 80 18.70 0.43 -7.17
N GLU A 81 19.03 1.71 -7.22
CA GLU A 81 18.65 2.67 -6.18
C GLU A 81 17.14 2.87 -6.12
N LEU A 82 16.48 3.01 -7.26
CA LEU A 82 15.02 3.08 -7.36
C LEU A 82 14.36 1.82 -6.78
N VAL A 83 14.88 0.62 -7.09
CA VAL A 83 14.39 -0.64 -6.52
C VAL A 83 14.49 -0.66 -5.00
N ASN A 84 15.62 -0.24 -4.44
CA ASN A 84 15.83 -0.22 -3.00
C ASN A 84 14.99 0.86 -2.30
N LEU A 85 14.84 2.03 -2.93
CA LEU A 85 14.00 3.12 -2.44
C LEU A 85 12.54 2.65 -2.34
N TRP A 86 11.94 2.21 -3.44
CA TRP A 86 10.53 1.85 -3.46
C TRP A 86 10.22 0.57 -2.65
N ARG A 87 11.17 -0.36 -2.51
CA ARG A 87 11.01 -1.47 -1.56
C ARG A 87 10.88 -0.94 -0.13
N ARG A 88 11.73 0.01 0.28
CA ARG A 88 11.65 0.60 1.61
C ARG A 88 10.35 1.39 1.79
N GLU A 89 9.91 2.13 0.79
CA GLU A 89 8.63 2.85 0.83
C GLU A 89 7.46 1.89 1.01
N PHE A 90 7.42 0.79 0.26
CA PHE A 90 6.37 -0.23 0.43
C PHE A 90 6.37 -0.81 1.85
N GLN A 91 7.56 -1.15 2.37
CA GLN A 91 7.70 -1.65 3.74
C GLN A 91 7.29 -0.62 4.79
N HIS A 92 7.61 0.66 4.54
CA HIS A 92 7.24 1.77 5.42
C HIS A 92 5.72 1.99 5.40
N ALA A 93 5.09 1.95 4.23
CA ALA A 93 3.64 2.06 4.08
C ALA A 93 2.89 0.93 4.80
N CYS A 94 3.45 -0.28 4.83
CA CYS A 94 2.87 -1.40 5.57
C CYS A 94 3.35 -1.51 7.04
N SER A 95 4.16 -0.57 7.53
CA SER A 95 4.69 -0.62 8.90
C SER A 95 3.64 -0.17 9.91
N PRO A 96 3.27 -1.01 10.90
CA PRO A 96 2.31 -0.63 11.93
C PRO A 96 2.71 0.62 12.71
N GLU A 97 3.99 0.74 13.08
CA GLU A 97 4.56 1.89 13.80
C GLU A 97 4.36 3.20 13.01
N VAL A 98 4.60 3.14 11.69
CA VAL A 98 4.47 4.30 10.81
C VAL A 98 3.02 4.71 10.68
N GLN A 99 2.12 3.76 10.44
CA GLN A 99 0.69 4.06 10.30
C GLN A 99 0.11 4.62 11.60
N ALA A 100 0.50 4.05 12.74
CA ALA A 100 0.12 4.57 14.05
C ALA A 100 0.57 6.02 14.25
N ARG A 101 1.80 6.37 13.84
CA ARG A 101 2.29 7.74 13.89
C ARG A 101 1.45 8.66 13.01
N LEU A 102 1.19 8.28 11.75
CA LEU A 102 0.42 9.07 10.79
C LEU A 102 -1.04 9.26 11.27
N TRP A 103 -1.69 8.23 11.78
CA TRP A 103 -3.05 8.36 12.33
C TRP A 103 -3.11 9.23 13.58
N ASN A 104 -2.02 9.32 14.35
CA ASN A 104 -1.94 10.21 15.51
C ASN A 104 -1.75 11.69 15.16
N GLU A 105 -1.41 12.01 13.91
CA GLU A 105 -1.40 13.39 13.41
C GLU A 105 -2.83 13.90 13.18
N ASP A 106 -3.77 13.02 12.87
CA ASP A 106 -5.20 13.32 12.82
C ASP A 106 -5.78 13.47 14.24
N ALA A 107 -6.22 14.69 14.57
CA ALA A 107 -6.73 15.02 15.90
C ALA A 107 -8.03 14.28 16.26
N ALA A 108 -8.86 13.91 15.29
CA ALA A 108 -10.10 13.17 15.52
C ALA A 108 -9.80 11.68 15.80
N LEU A 109 -8.93 11.06 15.00
CA LEU A 109 -8.50 9.68 15.21
C LEU A 109 -7.75 9.51 16.52
N ARG A 110 -6.77 10.38 16.81
CA ARG A 110 -6.02 10.34 18.08
C ARG A 110 -6.96 10.37 19.29
N ARG A 111 -7.94 11.28 19.31
CA ARG A 111 -8.95 11.36 20.39
C ARG A 111 -9.85 10.14 20.46
N ALA A 112 -10.13 9.48 19.33
CA ALA A 112 -10.90 8.25 19.31
C ALA A 112 -10.11 7.10 19.93
N PHE A 113 -8.82 6.95 19.58
CA PHE A 113 -7.94 5.95 20.16
C PHE A 113 -7.78 6.15 21.68
N GLU A 114 -7.52 7.38 22.13
CA GLU A 114 -7.38 7.71 23.56
C GLU A 114 -8.66 7.38 24.36
N ARG A 115 -9.83 7.82 23.88
CA ARG A 115 -11.12 7.58 24.58
C ARG A 115 -11.47 6.11 24.66
N SER A 116 -11.18 5.36 23.60
CA SER A 116 -11.51 3.94 23.48
C SER A 116 -10.42 3.01 23.98
N ARG A 117 -9.28 3.57 24.43
CA ARG A 117 -8.07 2.84 24.86
C ARG A 117 -7.58 1.85 23.81
N ILE A 118 -7.62 2.27 22.54
CA ILE A 118 -7.13 1.48 21.42
C ILE A 118 -5.65 1.83 21.22
N ASP A 119 -4.81 0.81 21.12
CA ASP A 119 -3.43 0.98 20.66
C ASP A 119 -3.43 1.09 19.11
N PRO A 120 -3.05 2.25 18.55
CA PRO A 120 -3.06 2.46 17.10
C PRO A 120 -2.08 1.54 16.37
N GLU A 121 -0.96 1.17 16.98
CA GLU A 121 0.03 0.29 16.37
C GLU A 121 -0.47 -1.15 16.31
N ALA A 122 -1.10 -1.62 17.40
CA ALA A 122 -1.74 -2.92 17.43
C ALA A 122 -2.88 -3.02 16.40
N LEU A 123 -3.71 -1.96 16.26
CA LEU A 123 -4.74 -1.88 15.23
C LEU A 123 -4.15 -1.93 13.82
N ALA A 124 -3.10 -1.17 13.54
CA ALA A 124 -2.43 -1.18 12.24
C ALA A 124 -1.89 -2.58 11.90
N ALA A 125 -1.23 -3.25 12.85
CA ALA A 125 -0.73 -4.60 12.67
C ALA A 125 -1.86 -5.61 12.39
N LEU A 126 -2.96 -5.52 13.15
CA LEU A 126 -4.15 -6.37 12.96
C LEU A 126 -4.78 -6.14 11.58
N LEU A 127 -4.89 -4.90 11.14
CA LEU A 127 -5.46 -4.54 9.86
C LEU A 127 -4.61 -5.01 8.67
N VAL A 128 -3.27 -4.91 8.73
CA VAL A 128 -2.39 -5.51 7.71
C VAL A 128 -2.61 -7.02 7.63
N ARG A 129 -2.65 -7.71 8.78
CA ARG A 129 -2.85 -9.16 8.85
C ARG A 129 -4.20 -9.59 8.28
N LEU A 130 -5.27 -8.89 8.65
CA LEU A 130 -6.63 -9.13 8.13
C LEU A 130 -6.72 -8.86 6.63
N SER A 131 -6.11 -7.77 6.14
CA SER A 131 -6.15 -7.42 4.71
C SER A 131 -5.36 -8.44 3.86
N ALA A 132 -4.19 -8.87 4.33
CA ALA A 132 -3.41 -9.91 3.67
C ALA A 132 -4.13 -11.27 3.69
N ALA A 133 -4.75 -11.62 4.81
CA ALA A 133 -5.55 -12.83 4.94
C ALA A 133 -6.79 -12.80 4.04
N ALA A 134 -7.52 -11.68 3.99
CA ALA A 134 -8.67 -11.50 3.09
C ALA A 134 -8.27 -11.57 1.62
N THR A 135 -7.14 -10.97 1.25
CA THR A 135 -6.63 -11.11 -0.12
C THR A 135 -6.29 -12.56 -0.41
N ARG A 136 -5.56 -13.25 0.48
CA ARG A 136 -5.18 -14.65 0.31
C ARG A 136 -6.41 -15.58 0.24
N GLU A 137 -7.45 -15.27 1.01
CA GLU A 137 -8.74 -15.98 1.00
C GLU A 137 -9.49 -15.79 -0.33
N ALA A 138 -9.41 -14.59 -0.92
CA ALA A 138 -10.05 -14.27 -2.18
C ALA A 138 -9.28 -14.78 -3.43
N LEU A 139 -8.04 -15.24 -3.27
CA LEU A 139 -7.28 -15.82 -4.39
C LEU A 139 -7.81 -17.21 -4.72
N ASP A 140 -7.96 -17.50 -6.02
CA ASP A 140 -8.28 -18.84 -6.52
C ASP A 140 -7.16 -19.84 -6.12
N ASP A 141 -7.53 -21.04 -5.67
CA ASP A 141 -6.60 -22.12 -5.30
C ASP A 141 -5.61 -22.49 -6.42
N ARG A 142 -5.92 -22.15 -7.67
CA ARG A 142 -5.05 -22.33 -8.83
C ARG A 142 -3.90 -21.32 -8.91
N ILE A 143 -3.92 -20.26 -8.10
CA ILE A 143 -2.90 -19.21 -8.10
C ILE A 143 -1.69 -19.67 -7.28
N ASP A 144 -0.61 -19.96 -7.99
CA ASP A 144 0.70 -20.30 -7.40
C ASP A 144 1.47 -19.02 -7.02
N LEU A 145 1.39 -18.63 -5.76
CA LEU A 145 2.08 -17.45 -5.20
C LEU A 145 3.61 -17.49 -5.43
N PRO A 146 4.34 -18.60 -5.12
CA PRO A 146 5.75 -18.75 -5.48
C PRO A 146 6.05 -18.44 -6.95
N ARG A 147 5.23 -18.96 -7.87
CA ARG A 147 5.40 -18.69 -9.31
C ARG A 147 5.16 -17.22 -9.66
N LEU A 148 4.13 -16.59 -9.08
CA LEU A 148 3.88 -15.15 -9.26
C LEU A 148 5.04 -14.30 -8.75
N ARG A 149 5.67 -14.69 -7.64
CA ARG A 149 6.85 -14.00 -7.12
C ARG A 149 8.02 -14.09 -8.08
N GLU A 150 8.31 -15.30 -8.59
CA GLU A 150 9.38 -15.49 -9.58
C GLU A 150 9.14 -14.70 -10.87
N GLN A 151 7.89 -14.63 -11.32
CA GLN A 151 7.48 -13.80 -12.45
C GLN A 151 7.73 -12.32 -12.17
N ALA A 152 7.33 -11.82 -10.99
CA ALA A 152 7.59 -10.44 -10.58
C ALA A 152 9.09 -10.13 -10.50
N ASP A 153 9.90 -11.07 -10.00
CA ASP A 153 11.37 -10.97 -9.98
C ASP A 153 11.96 -10.88 -11.40
N ARG A 154 11.44 -11.66 -12.37
CA ARG A 154 11.86 -11.59 -13.78
C ARG A 154 11.47 -10.26 -14.42
N ALA A 155 10.23 -9.81 -14.23
CA ALA A 155 9.75 -8.54 -14.77
C ALA A 155 10.57 -7.36 -14.23
N LEU A 156 10.85 -7.34 -12.92
CA LEU A 156 11.68 -6.32 -12.28
C LEU A 156 13.08 -6.29 -12.89
N LYS A 157 13.72 -7.45 -13.09
CA LYS A 157 15.05 -7.54 -13.73
C LYS A 157 15.02 -7.02 -15.17
N ALA A 158 13.99 -7.35 -15.94
CA ALA A 158 13.84 -6.91 -17.32
C ALA A 158 13.67 -5.39 -17.42
N VAL A 159 12.75 -4.81 -16.64
CA VAL A 159 12.51 -3.37 -16.63
C VAL A 159 13.74 -2.60 -16.12
N ALA A 160 14.42 -3.11 -15.09
CA ALA A 160 15.64 -2.48 -14.57
C ALA A 160 16.78 -2.50 -15.61
N ALA A 161 16.93 -3.59 -16.35
CA ALA A 161 17.92 -3.69 -17.42
C ALA A 161 17.61 -2.73 -18.58
N GLU A 162 16.34 -2.62 -18.98
CA GLU A 162 15.91 -1.68 -20.02
C GLU A 162 16.14 -0.22 -19.58
N LEU A 163 15.78 0.12 -18.35
CA LEU A 163 16.00 1.45 -17.78
C LEU A 163 17.49 1.80 -17.72
N HIS A 164 18.36 0.83 -17.46
CA HIS A 164 19.81 1.01 -17.45
C HIS A 164 20.40 1.18 -18.86
N ALA A 165 19.79 0.55 -19.87
CA ALA A 165 20.24 0.63 -21.26
C ALA A 165 19.85 1.95 -21.96
N LEU A 166 18.90 2.71 -21.39
CA LEU A 166 18.56 4.03 -21.92
C LEU A 166 19.76 4.99 -21.78
N PRO A 167 20.10 5.77 -22.82
CA PRO A 167 21.15 6.77 -22.74
C PRO A 167 20.85 7.75 -21.59
N GLY A 168 21.89 8.05 -20.78
CA GLY A 168 21.76 8.96 -19.65
C GLY A 168 21.28 10.35 -20.10
N THR A 169 20.54 11.04 -19.22
CA THR A 169 19.87 12.34 -19.42
C THR A 169 20.71 13.35 -20.24
N GLY A 170 20.64 13.25 -21.56
CA GLY A 170 21.40 14.08 -22.49
C GLY A 170 20.42 14.75 -23.43
N THR A 171 19.95 15.96 -23.07
CA THR A 171 19.12 16.85 -23.92
C THR A 171 18.04 16.12 -24.75
N GLY A 172 17.46 15.07 -24.17
CA GLY A 172 16.78 14.01 -24.91
C GLY A 172 15.44 14.45 -25.47
N GLU A 173 15.18 14.03 -26.71
CA GLU A 173 13.92 14.20 -27.41
C GLU A 173 12.76 13.65 -26.56
N SER A 174 11.59 14.31 -26.61
CA SER A 174 10.39 14.02 -25.78
C SER A 174 9.99 12.53 -25.71
N ARG A 175 10.38 11.72 -26.71
CA ARG A 175 10.10 10.28 -26.77
C ARG A 175 10.95 9.45 -25.80
N GLU A 176 12.23 9.78 -25.62
CA GLU A 176 13.12 9.03 -24.72
C GLU A 176 12.77 9.30 -23.25
N GLU A 177 12.46 10.54 -22.91
CA GLU A 177 11.96 10.94 -21.59
C GLU A 177 10.62 10.25 -21.28
N ALA A 178 9.69 10.24 -22.25
CA ALA A 178 8.44 9.51 -22.10
C ALA A 178 8.66 8.01 -21.86
N ARG A 179 9.61 7.39 -22.59
CA ARG A 179 9.94 5.97 -22.40
C ARG A 179 10.56 5.72 -21.03
N ARG A 180 11.49 6.58 -20.57
CA ARG A 180 12.08 6.50 -19.24
C ARG A 180 11.01 6.56 -18.15
N ASN A 181 10.09 7.52 -18.24
CA ASN A 181 9.00 7.68 -17.28
C ASN A 181 8.07 6.46 -17.26
N GLN A 182 7.76 5.88 -18.41
CA GLN A 182 7.00 4.62 -18.49
C GLN A 182 7.73 3.47 -17.78
N LEU A 183 9.04 3.32 -17.98
CA LEU A 183 9.83 2.27 -17.33
C LEU A 183 9.95 2.48 -15.81
N ILE A 184 10.07 3.73 -15.36
CA ILE A 184 10.05 4.09 -13.93
C ILE A 184 8.72 3.67 -13.30
N LEU A 185 7.58 4.00 -13.93
CA LEU A 185 6.26 3.58 -13.44
C LEU A 185 6.11 2.06 -13.41
N ALA A 186 6.49 1.38 -14.49
CA ALA A 186 6.46 -0.08 -14.57
C ALA A 186 7.34 -0.74 -13.49
N LEU A 187 8.51 -0.17 -13.22
CA LEU A 187 9.41 -0.65 -12.18
C LEU A 187 8.80 -0.49 -10.78
N ARG A 188 8.18 0.66 -10.50
CA ARG A 188 7.47 0.91 -9.23
C ARG A 188 6.34 -0.09 -9.01
N GLU A 189 5.50 -0.31 -10.03
CA GLU A 189 4.41 -1.29 -9.97
C GLU A 189 4.92 -2.71 -9.77
N ALA A 190 5.99 -3.11 -10.48
CA ALA A 190 6.59 -4.43 -10.34
C ALA A 190 7.11 -4.68 -8.91
N ILE A 191 7.70 -3.66 -8.27
CA ILE A 191 8.16 -3.75 -6.88
C ILE A 191 6.98 -3.86 -5.92
N ALA A 192 5.97 -2.99 -6.07
CA ALA A 192 4.79 -3.03 -5.21
C ALA A 192 4.10 -4.40 -5.29
N PHE A 193 3.90 -4.92 -6.51
CA PHE A 193 3.34 -6.25 -6.74
C PHE A 193 4.17 -7.34 -6.09
N ARG A 194 5.50 -7.32 -6.28
CA ARG A 194 6.42 -8.31 -5.71
C ARG A 194 6.40 -8.32 -4.18
N GLU A 195 6.50 -7.16 -3.55
CA GLU A 195 6.49 -7.07 -2.08
C GLU A 195 5.12 -7.46 -1.51
N PHE A 196 4.04 -7.18 -2.23
CA PHE A 196 2.71 -7.65 -1.88
C PHE A 196 2.59 -9.18 -1.97
N VAL A 197 3.03 -9.81 -3.06
CA VAL A 197 3.05 -11.29 -3.18
C VAL A 197 3.86 -11.92 -2.04
N ARG A 198 4.99 -11.33 -1.66
CA ARG A 198 5.80 -11.79 -0.51
C ARG A 198 5.05 -11.70 0.82
N LEU A 199 4.20 -10.69 1.00
CA LEU A 199 3.34 -10.58 2.18
C LEU A 199 2.30 -11.72 2.19
N LEU A 200 1.67 -11.98 1.04
CA LEU A 200 0.68 -13.05 0.90
C LEU A 200 1.28 -14.44 1.12
N GLU A 201 2.47 -14.72 0.57
CA GLU A 201 3.20 -15.97 0.79
C GLU A 201 3.40 -16.26 2.29
N LYS A 202 3.73 -15.22 3.06
CA LYS A 202 3.99 -15.30 4.50
C LYS A 202 2.73 -15.34 5.36
N THR A 203 1.56 -15.09 4.78
CA THR A 203 0.29 -15.10 5.51
C THR A 203 -0.10 -16.55 5.82
N PRO A 204 -0.30 -16.93 7.09
CA PRO A 204 -0.68 -18.30 7.44
C PRO A 204 -2.01 -18.73 6.81
N ALA A 205 -2.14 -20.01 6.46
CA ALA A 205 -3.38 -20.54 5.88
C ALA A 205 -4.55 -20.49 6.87
N GLU A 206 -4.26 -20.64 8.16
CA GLU A 206 -5.18 -20.50 9.27
C GLU A 206 -5.82 -19.11 9.29
N SER A 207 -5.06 -18.07 8.95
CA SER A 207 -5.55 -16.70 8.87
C SER A 207 -6.60 -16.53 7.76
N ALA A 208 -6.36 -17.12 6.59
CA ALA A 208 -7.34 -17.12 5.50
C ALA A 208 -8.61 -17.89 5.89
N ALA A 209 -8.47 -19.04 6.56
CA ALA A 209 -9.61 -19.81 7.05
C ALA A 209 -10.45 -19.06 8.10
N VAL A 210 -9.82 -18.25 8.96
CA VAL A 210 -10.52 -17.36 9.90
C VAL A 210 -11.30 -16.29 9.14
N VAL A 211 -10.66 -15.61 8.19
CA VAL A 211 -11.35 -14.58 7.39
C VAL A 211 -12.53 -15.17 6.62
N ALA A 212 -12.38 -16.37 6.04
CA ALA A 212 -13.45 -17.06 5.32
C ALA A 212 -14.71 -17.27 6.21
N ARG A 213 -14.53 -17.64 7.49
CA ARG A 213 -15.64 -17.81 8.43
C ARG A 213 -16.37 -16.51 8.76
N HIS A 214 -15.67 -15.37 8.69
CA HIS A 214 -16.20 -14.05 9.04
C HIS A 214 -16.40 -13.14 7.82
N ARG A 215 -16.36 -13.69 6.60
CA ARG A 215 -16.32 -12.93 5.35
C ARG A 215 -17.41 -11.88 5.26
N GLU A 216 -18.65 -12.25 5.57
CA GLU A 216 -19.80 -11.34 5.50
C GLU A 216 -19.67 -10.13 6.43
N ARG A 217 -19.10 -10.33 7.62
CA ARG A 217 -18.91 -9.26 8.62
C ARG A 217 -17.70 -8.39 8.29
N LEU A 218 -16.68 -8.95 7.66
CA LEU A 218 -15.46 -8.24 7.28
C LEU A 218 -15.58 -7.50 5.94
N ALA A 219 -16.45 -7.95 5.03
CA ALA A 219 -16.60 -7.39 3.69
C ALA A 219 -16.85 -5.86 3.64
N PRO A 220 -17.64 -5.24 4.55
CA PRO A 220 -17.83 -3.79 4.55
C PRO A 220 -16.59 -2.99 4.96
N HIS A 221 -15.61 -3.64 5.59
CA HIS A 221 -14.48 -2.98 6.25
C HIS A 221 -13.14 -3.26 5.56
N LEU A 222 -13.06 -4.32 4.74
CA LEU A 222 -11.83 -4.72 4.05
C LEU A 222 -11.95 -4.52 2.53
N PRO A 223 -10.85 -4.12 1.86
CA PRO A 223 -10.83 -3.97 0.41
C PRO A 223 -10.95 -5.36 -0.25
N THR A 224 -12.14 -5.70 -0.74
CA THR A 224 -12.45 -7.09 -1.14
C THR A 224 -12.41 -7.37 -2.65
N GLN A 225 -12.35 -6.35 -3.53
CA GLN A 225 -12.65 -6.58 -4.96
C GLN A 225 -11.62 -6.05 -5.96
N THR A 226 -10.84 -5.01 -5.61
CA THR A 226 -9.96 -4.37 -6.60
C THR A 226 -8.65 -5.12 -6.81
N MET A 227 -8.20 -5.94 -5.84
CA MET A 227 -6.89 -6.60 -5.90
C MET A 227 -6.93 -7.91 -6.68
N THR A 228 -7.99 -8.73 -6.54
CA THR A 228 -8.10 -10.03 -7.22
C THR A 228 -8.12 -9.89 -8.74
N SER A 229 -8.85 -8.91 -9.27
CA SER A 229 -8.88 -8.63 -10.71
C SER A 229 -7.53 -8.18 -11.26
N VAL A 230 -6.68 -7.52 -10.45
CA VAL A 230 -5.29 -7.18 -10.84
C VAL A 230 -4.43 -8.43 -10.94
N PHE A 231 -4.59 -9.40 -10.05
CA PHE A 231 -3.90 -10.69 -10.14
C PHE A 231 -4.36 -11.51 -11.34
N GLU A 232 -5.67 -11.63 -11.54
CA GLU A 232 -6.28 -12.34 -12.67
C GLU A 232 -5.86 -11.71 -13.99
N GLN A 233 -5.97 -10.38 -14.12
CA GLN A 233 -5.54 -9.68 -15.32
C GLN A 233 -4.05 -9.88 -15.61
N ARG A 234 -3.16 -9.89 -14.60
CA ARG A 234 -1.73 -10.15 -14.82
C ARG A 234 -1.42 -11.61 -15.13
N PHE A 235 -2.20 -12.55 -14.60
CA PHE A 235 -2.11 -13.97 -14.95
C PHE A 235 -2.57 -14.21 -16.39
N ASP A 236 -3.69 -13.61 -16.78
CA ASP A 236 -4.28 -13.74 -18.12
C ASP A 236 -3.52 -12.96 -19.19
N SER A 237 -2.93 -11.81 -18.84
CA SER A 237 -2.07 -11.03 -19.74
C SER A 237 -0.76 -11.75 -20.08
N GLU A 238 -0.44 -12.89 -19.46
CA GLU A 238 0.64 -13.78 -19.93
C GLU A 238 0.16 -14.84 -20.93
N ALA A 239 -1.13 -15.18 -20.98
CA ALA A 239 -1.66 -15.97 -22.10
C ALA A 239 -1.60 -15.18 -23.41
N THR A 240 -1.56 -13.85 -23.30
CA THR A 240 -1.33 -12.91 -24.40
C THR A 240 -0.09 -12.09 -24.08
N VAL A 241 1.09 -12.73 -24.18
CA VAL A 241 2.41 -12.07 -24.20
C VAL A 241 2.27 -10.64 -24.71
N LEU A 242 2.71 -9.68 -23.88
CA LEU A 242 2.99 -8.30 -24.25
C LEU A 242 3.79 -8.26 -25.57
N GLN A 243 3.11 -8.36 -26.70
CA GLN A 243 3.52 -7.76 -27.95
C GLN A 243 3.37 -6.25 -27.72
N ALA A 244 4.37 -5.67 -27.04
CA ALA A 244 4.68 -4.27 -27.23
C ALA A 244 4.89 -4.11 -28.73
N GLY A 245 3.91 -3.49 -29.40
CA GLY A 245 3.78 -3.49 -30.84
C GLY A 245 5.08 -3.11 -31.53
N HIS A 246 5.63 -4.05 -32.29
CA HIS A 246 6.44 -3.67 -33.43
C HIS A 246 5.48 -2.97 -34.40
N GLU A 247 5.58 -1.64 -34.50
CA GLU A 247 5.10 -0.92 -35.68
C GLU A 247 5.66 -1.67 -36.89
N THR A 248 4.79 -2.40 -37.58
CA THR A 248 5.15 -3.04 -38.83
C THR A 248 5.46 -1.89 -39.78
N PRO A 249 6.67 -1.83 -40.39
CA PRO A 249 6.92 -0.80 -41.39
C PRO A 249 5.87 -0.97 -42.48
N VAL A 250 5.06 0.08 -42.69
CA VAL A 250 4.15 0.15 -43.82
C VAL A 250 5.02 0.11 -45.06
N ASP A 251 5.01 -1.01 -45.78
CA ASP A 251 5.64 -1.14 -47.08
C ASP A 251 5.16 0.02 -47.96
N PRO A 252 6.05 0.88 -48.48
CA PRO A 252 5.65 1.92 -49.41
C PRO A 252 5.09 1.23 -50.66
N ALA A 253 3.79 1.45 -50.90
CA ALA A 253 3.07 0.92 -52.05
C ALA A 253 3.87 1.13 -53.36
N PRO A 254 3.92 0.14 -54.27
CA PRO A 254 4.69 0.25 -55.49
C PRO A 254 4.21 1.45 -56.32
N ALA A 255 5.15 2.36 -56.61
CA ALA A 255 4.92 3.52 -57.45
C ALA A 255 4.29 3.09 -58.78
N ARG A 256 3.05 3.54 -59.02
CA ARG A 256 2.38 3.34 -60.31
C ARG A 256 3.22 3.98 -61.41
N ALA A 257 3.73 3.15 -62.31
CA ALA A 257 4.39 3.57 -63.54
C ALA A 257 3.47 4.53 -64.32
N ARG A 258 3.90 5.80 -64.46
CA ARG A 258 3.31 6.76 -65.39
C ARG A 258 3.54 6.26 -66.82
N LYS A 259 2.46 5.97 -67.55
CA LYS A 259 2.51 5.79 -69.00
C LYS A 259 2.95 7.11 -69.67
N PRO A 260 3.85 7.09 -70.67
CA PRO A 260 4.15 8.27 -71.46
C PRO A 260 2.94 8.61 -72.35
N SER A 261 2.44 9.83 -72.21
CA SER A 261 1.48 10.42 -73.14
C SER A 261 2.25 10.84 -74.40
N GLY A 262 2.08 10.08 -75.48
CA GLY A 262 2.51 10.52 -76.80
C GLY A 262 1.48 11.49 -77.39
N ARG A 263 1.97 12.68 -77.79
CA ARG A 263 1.63 13.38 -79.03
C ARG A 263 2.61 14.53 -79.24
#